data_AF-A0A966LU59-F1
#
_entry.id   AF-A0A966LU59-F1
#
_cell.length_a   1.000
_cell.length_b   1.000
_cell.length_c   1.000
_cell.angle_alpha   90.00
_cell.angle_beta   90.00
_cell.angle_gamma   90.00
#
_symmetry.space_group_name_H-M   'P 1'
#
loop_
_entity.id
_entity.type
_entity.pdbx_description
1 polymer ?
#
loop_
_entity_poly.entity_id
_entity_poly.type
_entity_poly.pdbx_seq_one_letter_code
_entity_poly.pdbx_strand_id
1 'polypeptide(L)' 'MMWTETKNIRIAILDLYEGQPNQGMRCIRAILQEWGAEKGIGIQLDEFDVRLKLEVPDLGYDLYISSVGPGSTLESEGS' A
#
# COMPACT_ATOMS: atom_id res chain seq x y z
N MET A 1 8.90 -35.54 -0.61
CA MET A 1 8.04 -34.46 -0.11
C MET A 1 8.47 -33.18 -0.79
N MET A 2 7.69 -32.66 -1.73
CA MET A 2 8.03 -31.40 -2.41
C MET A 2 7.39 -30.27 -1.63
N TRP A 3 8.20 -29.53 -0.88
CA TRP A 3 7.76 -28.32 -0.19
C TRP A 3 7.77 -27.20 -1.22
N THR A 4 6.60 -26.83 -1.75
CA THR A 4 6.48 -25.56 -2.47
C THR A 4 6.36 -24.47 -1.42
N GLU A 5 7.49 -23.84 -1.11
CA GLU A 5 7.48 -22.63 -0.29
C GLU A 5 6.64 -21.58 -1.02
N THR A 6 5.45 -21.29 -0.47
CA THR A 6 4.57 -20.28 -1.03
C THR A 6 5.24 -18.94 -0.76
N LYS A 7 5.81 -18.34 -1.79
CA LYS A 7 6.44 -17.02 -1.66
C LYS A 7 5.36 -16.04 -1.21
N ASN A 8 5.51 -15.49 -0.01
CA ASN A 8 4.59 -14.52 0.57
C ASN A 8 5.26 -13.15 0.50
N ILE A 9 4.60 -12.15 -0.09
CA ILE A 9 5.10 -10.79 -0.23
C ILE A 9 4.34 -9.90 0.74
N ARG A 10 5.08 -9.15 1.57
CA ARG A 10 4.53 -8.17 2.51
C ARG A 10 4.58 -6.79 1.89
N ILE A 11 3.44 -6.12 1.83
CA ILE A 11 3.30 -4.81 1.20
C ILE A 11 2.69 -3.84 2.22
N ALA A 12 3.39 -2.73 2.45
CA ALA A 12 2.88 -1.62 3.23
C ALA A 12 2.26 -0.58 2.29
N ILE A 13 1.01 -0.22 2.54
CA ILE A 13 0.33 0.87 1.83
C ILE A 13 0.26 2.09 2.75
N LEU A 14 0.85 3.19 2.32
CA LEU A 14 0.89 4.46 3.03
C LEU A 14 -0.29 5.31 2.54
N ASP A 15 -1.33 5.44 3.37
CA ASP A 15 -2.47 6.30 3.10
C ASP A 15 -2.13 7.76 3.45
N LEU A 16 -2.11 8.59 2.41
CA LEU A 16 -1.83 10.03 2.51
C LEU A 16 -3.10 10.88 2.34
N TYR A 17 -4.30 10.28 2.36
CA TYR A 17 -5.55 11.01 2.08
C TYR A 17 -6.09 11.84 3.26
N GLU A 18 -5.47 11.79 4.44
CA GLU A 18 -5.84 12.62 5.59
C GLU A 18 -7.32 12.44 6.00
N GLY A 19 -7.80 11.20 6.04
CA GLY A 19 -9.18 10.86 6.38
C GLY A 19 -10.23 11.21 5.33
N GLN A 20 -9.81 11.74 4.18
CA GLN A 20 -10.70 11.88 3.04
C GLN A 20 -10.94 10.51 2.38
N PRO A 21 -12.12 10.29 1.76
CA PRO A 21 -12.41 9.04 1.07
C PRO A 21 -11.39 8.73 -0.04
N ASN A 22 -10.60 7.68 0.15
CA ASN A 22 -9.57 7.26 -0.80
C ASN A 22 -10.09 6.13 -1.71
N GLN A 23 -10.72 6.50 -2.82
CA GLN A 23 -11.23 5.51 -3.80
C GLN A 23 -10.10 4.75 -4.52
N GLY A 24 -8.89 5.33 -4.56
CA GLY A 24 -7.70 4.70 -5.15
C GLY A 24 -7.25 3.45 -4.38
N MET A 25 -7.40 3.44 -3.06
CA MET A 25 -7.03 2.30 -2.20
C MET A 25 -7.78 1.02 -2.56
N ARG A 26 -9.03 1.12 -3.02
CA ARG A 26 -9.77 -0.04 -3.52
C ARG A 26 -9.07 -0.63 -4.74
N CYS A 27 -8.64 0.21 -5.69
CA CYS A 27 -7.96 -0.23 -6.90
C CYS A 27 -6.59 -0.86 -6.59
N ILE A 28 -5.81 -0.25 -5.68
CA ILE A 28 -4.51 -0.80 -5.25
C ILE A 28 -4.69 -2.21 -4.69
N ARG A 29 -5.63 -2.40 -3.76
CA ARG A 29 -5.94 -3.73 -3.19
C ARG A 29 -6.35 -4.74 -4.26
N ALA A 30 -7.25 -4.34 -5.17
CA ALA A 30 -7.74 -5.23 -6.21
C ALA A 30 -6.60 -5.71 -7.12
N ILE A 31 -5.76 -4.79 -7.61
CA ILE A 31 -4.63 -5.12 -8.48
C ILE A 31 -3.65 -6.07 -7.78
N LEU A 32 -3.30 -5.82 -6.52
CA LEU A 32 -2.36 -6.66 -5.78
C LEU A 32 -2.91 -8.06 -5.52
N GLN A 33 -4.20 -8.17 -5.16
CA GLN A 33 -4.84 -9.45 -4.93
C GLN A 33 -5.01 -10.26 -6.23
N GLU A 34 -5.42 -9.61 -7.32
CA GLU A 34 -5.53 -10.24 -8.65
C GLU A 34 -4.16 -10.72 -9.13
N TRP A 35 -3.12 -9.89 -9.03
CA TRP A 35 -1.77 -10.25 -9.40
C TRP A 35 -1.21 -11.40 -8.55
N GLY A 36 -1.42 -11.35 -7.23
CA GLY A 36 -1.01 -12.42 -6.32
C GLY A 36 -1.65 -13.76 -6.67
N ALA A 37 -2.97 -13.74 -6.93
CA ALA A 37 -3.71 -14.92 -7.37
C ALA A 37 -3.20 -15.46 -8.72
N GLU A 38 -2.97 -14.58 -9.71
CA GLU A 38 -2.46 -14.96 -11.03
C GLU A 38 -1.07 -15.61 -10.94
N LYS A 39 -0.21 -15.13 -10.04
CA LYS A 39 1.16 -15.65 -9.86
C LYS A 39 1.27 -16.78 -8.83
N GLY A 40 0.18 -17.13 -8.13
CA GLY A 40 0.22 -18.11 -7.03
C GLY A 40 1.10 -17.64 -5.86
N ILE A 41 1.17 -16.33 -5.63
CA ILE A 41 1.96 -15.67 -4.58
C ILE A 41 1.00 -15.19 -3.49
N GLY A 42 1.33 -15.48 -2.24
CA GLY A 42 0.58 -14.95 -1.10
C GLY A 42 0.87 -13.45 -0.92
N ILE A 43 -0.18 -12.64 -0.75
CA ILE A 43 -0.05 -11.20 -0.55
C ILE A 43 -0.56 -10.84 0.84
N GLN A 44 0.32 -10.27 1.66
CA GLN A 44 -0.04 -9.62 2.91
C GLN A 44 -0.03 -8.10 2.70
N LEU A 45 -1.16 -7.46 2.99
CA LEU A 45 -1.33 -6.01 2.89
C LEU A 45 -1.55 -5.44 4.28
N ASP A 46 -0.73 -4.45 4.65
CA ASP A 46 -0.94 -3.63 5.84
C ASP A 46 -1.08 -2.17 5.39
N GLU A 47 -2.09 -1.47 5.92
CA GLU A 47 -2.40 -0.07 5.59
C GLU A 47 -2.04 0.84 6.76
N PHE A 48 -1.38 1.96 6.47
CA PHE A 48 -0.88 2.91 7.46
C PHE A 48 -1.47 4.29 7.22
N ASP A 49 -2.17 4.85 8.21
CA ASP A 49 -2.68 6.22 8.15
C ASP A 49 -1.58 7.20 8.56
N VAL A 50 -0.83 7.67 7.56
CA VAL A 50 0.39 8.44 7.78
C VAL A 50 0.07 9.87 8.21
N ARG A 51 -0.94 10.52 7.60
CA ARG A 51 -1.20 11.95 7.84
C ARG A 51 -2.03 12.22 9.09
N LEU A 52 -3.02 11.38 9.42
CA LEU A 52 -3.84 11.61 10.62
C LEU A 52 -3.27 10.94 11.86
N LYS A 53 -2.75 9.72 11.74
CA LYS A 53 -2.32 8.93 12.90
C LYS A 53 -0.81 8.85 13.08
N LEU A 54 -0.04 9.37 12.13
CA LEU A 54 1.42 9.25 12.11
C LEU A 54 1.89 7.78 12.15
N GLU A 55 1.05 6.89 11.61
CA GLU A 55 1.39 5.47 11.47
C GLU A 55 2.34 5.30 10.29
N VAL A 56 3.51 4.73 10.53
CA VAL A 56 4.51 4.43 9.50
C VAL A 56 4.99 2.99 9.64
N PRO A 57 5.18 2.27 8.52
CA PRO A 57 5.72 0.91 8.56
C PRO A 57 7.18 0.93 9.00
N ASP A 58 7.63 -0.20 9.56
CA ASP A 58 9.06 -0.47 9.71
C ASP A 58 9.69 -0.87 8.36
N LEU A 59 10.98 -1.22 8.38
CA LEU A 59 11.73 -1.65 7.19
C LEU A 59 11.57 -3.14 6.85
N GLY A 60 10.56 -3.82 7.44
CA GLY A 60 10.33 -5.25 7.26
C GLY A 60 9.54 -5.62 6.00
N TYR A 61 9.04 -4.67 5.22
CA TYR A 61 8.20 -4.95 4.06
C TYR A 61 9.03 -5.10 2.79
N ASP A 62 8.52 -5.90 1.84
CA ASP A 62 9.14 -6.11 0.54
C ASP A 62 8.82 -4.97 -0.44
N LEU A 63 7.67 -4.32 -0.25
CA LEU A 63 7.17 -3.24 -1.09
C LEU A 63 6.44 -2.17 -0.26
N TYR A 64 6.66 -0.92 -0.62
CA TYR A 64 6.00 0.24 -0.03
C TYR A 64 5.27 1.00 -1.14
N ILE A 65 3.96 1.21 -0.98
CA ILE A 65 3.12 1.92 -1.95
C ILE A 65 2.54 3.15 -1.26
N SER A 66 2.80 4.33 -1.80
CA SER A 66 2.12 5.55 -1.39
C SER A 66 0.83 5.72 -2.18
N SER A 67 -0.29 5.98 -1.50
CA SER A 67 -1.57 6.27 -2.18
C SER A 67 -1.56 7.60 -2.94
N VAL A 68 -0.57 8.46 -2.66
CA VAL A 68 -0.56 9.91 -2.94
C VAL A 68 -1.69 10.62 -2.17
N GLY A 69 -1.45 11.86 -1.74
CA GLY A 69 -2.45 12.66 -1.02
C GLY A 69 -3.32 13.49 -1.98
N PRO A 70 -4.47 13.99 -1.53
CA PRO A 70 -5.27 14.95 -2.29
C PRO A 70 -4.52 16.28 -2.42
N GLY A 71 -4.72 16.96 -3.55
CA GLY A 71 -4.06 18.24 -3.86
C GLY A 71 -3.05 18.11 -5.00
N SER A 72 -2.74 19.24 -5.64
CA SER A 72 -1.73 19.31 -6.69
C SER A 72 -0.40 19.76 -6.11
N THR A 73 0.70 19.08 -6.44
CA THR A 73 2.06 19.50 -6.04
C THR A 73 2.41 20.91 -6.53
N LEU A 74 1.74 21.40 -7.58
CA LEU A 74 1.91 22.75 -8.13
C LEU A 74 1.42 23.87 -7.20
N GLU A 75 0.53 23.57 -6.25
CA GLU A 75 0.00 24.59 -5.33
C GLU A 75 0.85 24.71 -4.04
N SER A 76 1.90 23.90 -3.90
CA SER A 76 2.72 23.81 -2.69
C SER A 76 4.10 24.49 -2.82
N GLU A 77 4.31 25.34 -3.84
CA GLU A 77 5.50 26.20 -3.89
C GLU A 77 5.32 27.39 -2.92
N GLY A 78 5.83 27.24 -1.69
CA GLY A 78 6.13 28.35 -0.79
C GLY A 78 4.95 28.94 -0.01
N SER A 79 4.60 28.29 1.11
CA SER A 79 4.08 29.00 2.29
C SER A 79 5.13 29.03 3.39
#